data_AF-U3B5D3-F1
#
_entry.id   AF-U3B5D3-F1
#
_cell.length_a   1.000
_cell.length_b   1.000
_cell.length_c   1.000
_cell.angle_alpha   90.00
_cell.angle_beta   90.00
_cell.angle_gamma   90.00
#
_symmetry.space_group_name_H-M   'P 1'
#
loop_
_entity.id
_entity.type
_entity.pdbx_description
1 polymer ?
#
loop_
_entity_poly.entity_id
_entity_poly.type
_entity_poly.pdbx_seq_one_letter_code
_entity_poly.pdbx_strand_id
1 'polypeptide(L)'
;MKTALNNVTKWCAYSHMFKVFRALIKGGDISDQTRTGRNIALLGIFCPFFWYALFTGASKGELAFHATHSGIVFLIGIAIMFVSLRKKKV
;
A
#
# COMPACT_ATOMS: atom_id res chain seq x y z
N MET A 1 10.76 1.34 -34.40
CA MET A 1 11.16 0.49 -33.24
C MET A 1 10.57 0.94 -31.88
N LYS A 2 9.81 2.04 -31.78
CA LYS A 2 9.16 2.47 -30.50
C LYS A 2 7.79 1.82 -30.24
N THR A 3 7.12 1.33 -31.29
CA THR A 3 5.74 0.81 -31.21
C THR A 3 5.65 -0.59 -30.58
N ALA A 4 6.64 -1.46 -30.82
CA ALA A 4 6.65 -2.83 -30.26
C ALA A 4 6.84 -2.83 -28.72
N LEU A 5 7.70 -1.93 -28.19
CA LEU A 5 7.96 -1.79 -26.75
C LEU A 5 6.71 -1.34 -25.96
N ASN A 6 5.80 -0.62 -26.61
CA ASN A 6 4.57 -0.11 -26.00
C ASN A 6 3.48 -1.18 -25.80
N ASN A 7 3.59 -2.33 -26.47
CA ASN A 7 2.64 -3.44 -26.32
C ASN A 7 3.13 -4.50 -25.32
N VAL A 8 4.44 -4.74 -25.20
CA VAL A 8 4.99 -5.66 -24.18
C VAL A 8 4.76 -5.12 -22.75
N THR A 9 4.78 -3.79 -22.60
CA THR A 9 4.48 -3.11 -21.32
C THR A 9 3.00 -3.10 -20.95
N LYS A 10 2.07 -3.48 -21.85
CA LYS A 10 0.63 -3.62 -21.54
C LYS A 10 0.26 -4.95 -20.88
N TRP A 11 1.12 -5.97 -20.96
CA TRP A 11 0.80 -7.33 -20.49
C TRP A 11 1.61 -7.84 -19.31
N CYS A 12 2.54 -7.05 -18.79
CA CYS A 12 3.24 -7.44 -17.58
C CYS A 12 2.43 -7.00 -16.35
N ALA A 13 2.10 -7.94 -15.47
CA ALA A 13 1.46 -7.67 -14.18
C ALA A 13 2.22 -6.57 -13.40
N TYR A 14 3.54 -6.53 -13.54
CA TYR A 14 4.40 -5.50 -12.96
C TYR A 14 4.12 -4.09 -13.52
N SER A 15 3.76 -3.94 -14.79
CA SER A 15 3.38 -2.65 -15.35
C SER A 15 2.05 -2.15 -14.77
N HIS A 16 1.10 -3.06 -14.53
CA HIS A 16 -0.16 -2.75 -13.86
C HIS A 16 0.07 -2.39 -12.39
N MET A 17 0.87 -3.18 -11.67
CA MET A 17 1.28 -2.84 -10.30
C MET A 17 2.01 -1.50 -10.25
N PHE A 18 2.92 -1.22 -11.18
CA PHE A 18 3.64 0.04 -11.25
C PHE A 18 2.71 1.23 -11.54
N LYS A 19 1.73 1.09 -12.43
CA LYS A 19 0.71 2.12 -12.68
C LYS A 19 -0.17 2.36 -11.46
N VAL A 20 -0.63 1.31 -10.78
CA VAL A 20 -1.41 1.40 -9.55
C VAL A 20 -0.58 2.07 -8.44
N PHE A 21 0.67 1.66 -8.27
CA PHE A 21 1.60 2.24 -7.31
C PHE A 21 1.88 3.72 -7.62
N ARG A 22 2.08 4.07 -8.90
CA ARG A 22 2.23 5.47 -9.32
C ARG A 22 0.98 6.29 -9.07
N ALA A 23 -0.22 5.74 -9.32
CA ALA A 23 -1.48 6.42 -9.05
C ALA A 23 -1.70 6.63 -7.54
N LEU A 24 -1.32 5.64 -6.73
CA LEU A 24 -1.33 5.72 -5.28
C LEU A 24 -0.33 6.77 -4.76
N ILE A 25 0.87 6.87 -5.33
CA ILE A 25 1.89 7.84 -4.87
C ILE A 25 1.65 9.26 -5.39
N LYS A 26 1.42 9.41 -6.70
CA LYS A 26 1.26 10.74 -7.33
C LYS A 26 -0.01 11.45 -6.89
N GLY A 27 -0.97 10.74 -6.28
CA GLY A 27 -2.21 11.35 -5.80
C GLY A 27 -2.95 11.97 -6.98
N GLY A 28 -3.50 11.12 -7.86
CA GLY A 28 -4.49 11.60 -8.83
C GLY A 28 -5.73 12.15 -8.11
N ASP A 29 -6.81 12.34 -8.85
CA ASP A 29 -8.09 12.80 -8.30
C ASP A 29 -8.72 11.71 -7.40
N ILE A 30 -8.19 11.53 -6.19
CA ILE A 30 -8.64 10.58 -5.17
C ILE A 30 -9.25 11.39 -4.03
N SER A 31 -10.35 10.88 -3.47
CA SER A 31 -11.01 11.58 -2.35
C SER A 31 -10.08 11.70 -1.15
N ASP A 32 -10.30 12.71 -0.30
CA ASP A 32 -9.55 12.87 0.95
C ASP A 32 -9.64 11.63 1.83
N GLN A 33 -10.79 10.95 1.85
CA GLN A 33 -10.96 9.69 2.57
C GLN A 33 -10.06 8.58 2.01
N THR A 34 -9.93 8.47 0.67
CA THR A 34 -9.00 7.52 0.04
C THR A 34 -7.55 7.86 0.39
N ARG A 35 -7.21 9.16 0.42
CA ARG A 35 -5.86 9.64 0.78
C ARG A 35 -5.51 9.32 2.23
N THR A 36 -6.45 9.54 3.15
CA THR A 36 -6.30 9.18 4.58
C THR A 36 -6.10 7.68 4.74
N GLY A 37 -6.95 6.86 4.11
CA GLY A 37 -6.81 5.40 4.16
C GLY A 37 -5.44 4.93 3.64
N ARG A 38 -4.95 5.52 2.54
CA ARG A 38 -3.61 5.25 2.00
C ARG A 38 -2.51 5.58 2.99
N ASN A 39 -2.57 6.75 3.63
CA ASN A 39 -1.55 7.15 4.59
C ASN A 39 -1.54 6.21 5.82
N ILE A 40 -2.72 5.79 6.31
CA ILE A 40 -2.82 4.80 7.40
C ILE A 40 -2.24 3.45 6.96
N ALA A 41 -2.56 2.99 5.74
CA ALA A 41 -2.01 1.75 5.21
C ALA A 41 -0.47 1.78 5.12
N LEU A 42 0.08 2.90 4.62
CA LEU A 42 1.52 3.10 4.55
C LEU A 42 2.18 3.16 5.93
N LEU A 43 1.55 3.80 6.92
CA LEU A 43 2.04 3.80 8.31
C LEU A 43 2.10 2.39 8.90
N GLY A 44 1.10 1.54 8.60
CA GLY A 44 1.12 0.13 8.97
C GLY A 44 2.30 -0.61 8.33
N ILE A 45 2.45 -0.56 7.01
CA ILE A 45 3.55 -1.24 6.29
C ILE A 45 4.93 -0.75 6.76
N PHE A 46 5.10 0.56 6.93
CA PHE A 46 6.37 1.18 7.26
C PHE A 46 6.52 1.48 8.76
N CYS A 47 5.86 0.68 9.62
CA CYS A 47 5.94 0.84 11.06
C CYS A 47 7.39 0.71 11.55
N PRO A 48 8.01 1.78 12.09
CA PRO A 48 9.43 1.77 12.44
C PRO A 48 9.76 0.75 13.53
N PHE A 49 8.83 0.49 14.45
CA PHE A 49 9.03 -0.48 15.54
C PHE A 49 9.14 -1.91 15.03
N PHE A 50 8.31 -2.29 14.06
CA PHE A 50 8.39 -3.63 13.46
C PHE A 50 9.73 -3.83 12.75
N TRP A 51 10.11 -2.87 11.90
CA TRP A 51 11.36 -2.97 11.14
C TRP A 51 12.58 -2.93 12.05
N TYR A 52 12.57 -2.07 13.06
CA TYR A 52 13.63 -2.03 14.08
C TYR A 52 13.74 -3.39 14.77
N ALA A 53 12.66 -3.91 15.35
CA ALA A 53 12.66 -5.20 16.05
C ALA A 53 13.11 -6.36 15.14
N LEU A 54 12.72 -6.34 13.87
CA LEU A 54 13.15 -7.33 12.88
C LEU A 54 14.66 -7.26 12.63
N PHE A 55 15.21 -6.07 12.39
CA PHE A 55 16.62 -5.89 12.05
C PHE A 55 17.57 -5.99 13.25
N THR A 56 17.09 -5.72 14.46
CA THR A 56 17.87 -5.90 15.69
C THR A 56 17.82 -7.31 16.26
N GLY A 57 17.06 -8.22 15.64
CA GLY A 57 16.95 -9.60 16.09
C GLY A 57 16.16 -9.76 17.39
N ALA A 58 15.08 -9.00 17.55
CA ALA A 58 14.21 -9.07 18.72
C ALA A 58 13.59 -10.47 18.94
N SER A 59 13.02 -10.68 20.13
CA SER A 59 12.37 -11.95 20.46
C SER A 59 11.18 -12.23 19.54
N LYS A 60 10.86 -13.52 19.34
CA LYS A 60 9.71 -13.93 18.52
C LYS A 60 8.39 -13.31 18.98
N GLY A 61 8.20 -13.18 20.30
CA GLY A 61 6.98 -12.59 20.87
C GLY A 61 6.87 -11.09 20.56
N GLU A 62 7.97 -10.35 20.71
CA GLU A 62 8.04 -8.92 20.37
C GLU A 62 7.82 -8.68 18.87
N LEU A 63 8.47 -9.49 18.02
CA LEU A 63 8.30 -9.41 16.59
C LEU A 63 6.85 -9.71 16.17
N ALA A 64 6.23 -10.75 16.76
CA ALA A 64 4.84 -11.11 16.50
C ALA A 64 3.86 -10.00 16.94
N PHE A 65 4.12 -9.37 18.09
CA PHE A 65 3.32 -8.25 18.57
C PHE A 65 3.39 -7.07 17.60
N HIS A 66 4.60 -6.63 17.21
CA HIS A 66 4.77 -5.51 16.28
C HIS A 66 4.25 -5.83 14.88
N ALA A 67 4.40 -7.07 14.40
CA ALA A 67 3.83 -7.52 13.13
C ALA A 67 2.30 -7.47 13.15
N THR A 68 1.67 -7.96 14.23
CA THR A 68 0.21 -7.95 14.37
C THR A 68 -0.32 -6.53 14.48
N HIS A 69 0.29 -5.71 15.33
CA HIS A 69 -0.12 -4.32 15.52
C HIS A 69 -0.03 -3.52 14.22
N SER A 70 1.12 -3.56 13.54
CA SER A 70 1.31 -2.88 12.26
C SER A 70 0.44 -3.45 11.13
N GLY A 71 0.21 -4.75 11.13
CA GLY A 71 -0.70 -5.43 10.20
C GLY A 71 -2.15 -4.99 10.35
N ILE A 72 -2.66 -4.87 11.58
CA ILE A 72 -4.02 -4.35 11.85
C ILE A 72 -4.14 -2.92 11.34
N VAL A 73 -3.16 -2.05 11.64
CA VAL A 73 -3.14 -0.67 11.14
C VAL A 73 -3.17 -0.63 9.61
N PHE A 74 -2.37 -1.48 8.96
CA PHE A 74 -2.38 -1.61 7.50
C PHE A 74 -3.78 -1.99 6.96
N LEU A 75 -4.40 -3.01 7.54
CA LEU A 75 -5.72 -3.50 7.12
C LEU A 75 -6.82 -2.44 7.30
N ILE A 76 -6.78 -1.64 8.37
CA ILE A 76 -7.70 -0.52 8.58
C ILE A 76 -7.57 0.50 7.45
N GLY A 77 -6.33 0.87 7.09
CA GLY A 77 -6.08 1.78 5.97
C GLY A 77 -6.63 1.26 4.65
N ILE A 78 -6.41 -0.03 4.35
CA ILE A 78 -6.96 -0.69 3.17
C ILE A 78 -8.50 -0.71 3.18
N ALA A 79 -9.13 -1.00 4.32
CA ALA A 79 -10.58 -1.01 4.43
C ALA A 79 -11.18 0.38 4.14
N ILE A 80 -10.59 1.45 4.71
CA ILE A 80 -11.00 2.83 4.46
C ILE A 80 -10.88 3.18 2.97
N MET A 81 -9.74 2.83 2.35
CA MET A 81 -9.53 3.04 0.90
C MET A 81 -10.58 2.29 0.08
N PHE A 82 -10.82 1.02 0.39
CA PHE A 82 -11.77 0.19 -0.34
C PHE A 82 -13.19 0.76 -0.26
N VAL A 83 -13.68 1.07 0.94
CA VAL A 83 -15.01 1.67 1.15
C VAL A 83 -15.12 3.02 0.41
N SER A 84 -14.09 3.85 0.50
CA SER A 84 -14.06 5.15 -0.17
C SER A 84 -14.13 5.04 -1.69
N LEU A 85 -13.35 4.12 -2.28
CA LEU A 85 -13.35 3.87 -3.72
C LEU A 85 -14.67 3.24 -4.21
N ARG A 86 -15.30 2.40 -3.39
CA ARG A 86 -16.65 1.84 -3.68
C ARG A 86 -17.72 2.92 -3.68
N LYS A 87 -17.60 3.93 -2.81
CA LYS A 87 -18.51 5.09 -2.77
C LYS A 87 -18.29 6.08 -3.92
N LYS A 88 -17.08 6.18 -4.48
CA LYS A 88 -16.78 7.03 -5.65
C LYS A 88 -17.32 6.46 -6.97
N LYS A 89 -17.88 5.24 -6.99
CA LYS A 89 -18.69 4.73 -8.11
C LYS A 89 -20.08 5.39 -8.06
N VAL A 90 -20.15 6.61 -8.58
CA VAL A 90 -21.34 7.25 -9.15
C VAL A 90 -20.92 7.76 -10.52
#